data_AF-A0A3C1WJ18-F1
#
_entry.id   AF-A0A3C1WJ18-F1
#
_cell.length_a   1.000
_cell.length_b   1.000
_cell.length_c   1.000
_cell.angle_alpha   90.00
_cell.angle_beta   90.00
_cell.angle_gamma   90.00
#
_symmetry.space_group_name_H-M   'P 1'
#
loop_
_entity.id
_entity.type
_entity.pdbx_description
1 polymer ?
#
loop_
_entity_poly.entity_id
_entity_poly.type
_entity_poly.pdbx_seq_one_letter_code
_entity_poly.pdbx_strand_id
1 'polypeptide(L)'
;MKTLRYLFLLAIVSFPIITSAQSLAPPKIWDKRFGGNSYENIYCFCPLSDGTFLAGGTSSSDAGGDKTQNNWGKWDYWIVKIDAQGNKIWDKRYGYTYEETPNSMIQLSNGKILLVGWSSSPAGGDKTQNQFGGNYDQDFWIV
;
A
#
# COMPACT_ATOMS: atom_id res chain seq x y z
N MET A 1 11.89 -34.31 81.66
CA MET A 1 11.09 -34.26 80.41
C MET A 1 10.55 -32.84 80.22
N LYS A 2 11.22 -32.02 79.41
CA LYS A 2 10.71 -30.72 78.96
C LYS A 2 10.59 -30.81 77.44
N THR A 3 9.37 -30.68 76.92
CA THR A 3 9.07 -30.78 75.48
C THR A 3 9.27 -29.42 74.81
N LEU A 4 10.10 -29.37 73.78
CA LEU A 4 10.34 -28.16 72.99
C LEU A 4 9.31 -28.10 71.85
N ARG A 5 8.47 -27.07 71.83
CA ARG A 5 7.48 -26.83 70.77
C ARG A 5 8.11 -25.86 69.75
N TYR A 6 8.38 -26.35 68.55
CA TYR A 6 8.84 -25.51 67.44
C TYR A 6 7.65 -24.82 66.77
N LEU A 7 7.63 -23.50 66.84
CA LEU A 7 6.69 -22.63 66.13
C LEU A 7 7.32 -22.32 64.75
N PHE A 8 6.76 -22.85 63.66
CA PHE A 8 7.20 -22.48 62.31
C PHE A 8 6.55 -21.14 61.92
N LEU A 9 7.36 -20.09 61.78
CA LEU A 9 6.94 -18.85 61.13
C LEU A 9 6.90 -19.06 59.62
N LEU A 10 5.72 -18.96 59.01
CA LEU A 10 5.55 -18.86 57.56
C LEU A 10 5.91 -17.43 57.12
N ALA A 11 7.08 -17.28 56.49
CA ALA A 11 7.40 -16.05 55.76
C ALA A 11 6.66 -16.07 54.41
N ILE A 12 5.56 -15.31 54.31
CA ILE A 12 4.91 -15.06 53.03
C ILE A 12 5.79 -14.05 52.27
N VAL A 13 6.62 -14.54 51.36
CA VAL A 13 7.35 -13.70 50.42
C VAL A 13 6.36 -13.31 49.32
N SER A 14 5.69 -12.17 49.47
CA SER A 14 4.84 -11.64 48.41
C SER A 14 5.72 -11.03 47.32
N PHE A 15 5.86 -11.72 46.19
CA PHE A 15 6.39 -11.11 44.97
C PHE A 15 5.32 -10.19 44.37
N PRO A 16 5.63 -8.93 44.03
CA PRO A 16 4.66 -8.09 43.34
C PRO A 16 4.37 -8.70 41.97
N ILE A 17 3.09 -8.94 41.69
CA ILE A 17 2.63 -9.22 40.33
C ILE A 17 2.72 -7.89 39.58
N ILE A 18 3.82 -7.67 38.86
CA ILE A 18 3.93 -6.55 37.92
C ILE A 18 3.15 -6.96 36.67
N THR A 19 1.86 -6.65 36.66
CA THR A 19 1.08 -6.63 35.42
C THR A 19 1.42 -5.34 34.69
N SER A 20 2.37 -5.39 33.74
CA SER A 20 2.49 -4.30 32.77
C SER A 20 1.25 -4.33 31.89
N ALA A 21 0.48 -3.24 31.88
CA ALA A 21 -0.59 -3.07 30.91
C ALA A 21 0.03 -3.12 29.51
N GLN A 22 -0.15 -4.24 28.83
CA GLN A 22 0.29 -4.39 27.44
C GLN A 22 -0.56 -3.45 26.60
N SER A 23 0.08 -2.65 25.74
CA SER A 23 -0.61 -1.77 24.80
C SER A 23 -1.74 -2.52 24.10
N LEU A 24 -2.97 -2.03 24.26
CA LEU A 24 -4.17 -2.57 23.61
C LEU A 24 -4.20 -2.31 22.08
N ALA A 25 -3.26 -1.51 21.55
CA ALA A 25 -3.16 -1.28 20.13
C ALA A 25 -2.52 -2.50 19.42
N PRO A 26 -3.06 -2.93 18.27
CA PRO A 26 -2.43 -3.94 17.44
C PRO A 26 -0.96 -3.59 17.16
N PRO A 27 -0.03 -4.56 17.21
CA PRO A 27 1.38 -4.28 16.95
C PRO A 27 1.59 -3.81 15.51
N LYS A 28 2.46 -2.81 15.31
CA LYS A 28 2.91 -2.42 13.97
C LYS A 28 3.67 -3.59 13.35
N ILE A 29 3.21 -4.09 12.20
CA ILE A 29 3.82 -5.23 11.52
C ILE A 29 5.07 -4.78 10.76
N TRP A 30 4.95 -3.74 9.93
CA TRP A 30 6.06 -3.13 9.19
C TRP A 30 5.74 -1.69 8.81
N ASP A 31 6.74 -1.00 8.25
CA ASP A 31 6.68 0.41 7.83
C ASP A 31 7.58 0.59 6.61
N LYS A 32 7.03 1.06 5.49
CA LYS A 32 7.70 1.11 4.18
C LYS A 32 7.28 2.36 3.41
N ARG A 33 8.21 2.87 2.60
CA ARG A 33 7.97 3.98 1.65
C ARG A 33 8.18 3.48 0.23
N PHE A 34 7.42 4.02 -0.71
CA PHE A 34 7.63 3.83 -2.14
C PHE A 34 7.56 5.19 -2.82
N GLY A 35 8.58 5.54 -3.59
CA GLY A 35 8.60 6.80 -4.32
C GLY A 35 9.83 7.00 -5.19
N GLY A 36 9.84 8.14 -5.88
CA GLY A 36 10.95 8.58 -6.73
C GLY A 36 11.57 9.88 -6.23
N ASN A 37 12.08 10.69 -7.16
CA ASN A 37 12.70 12.00 -6.86
C ASN A 37 11.70 13.17 -6.90
N SER A 38 10.42 12.88 -7.15
CA SER A 38 9.34 13.85 -7.26
C SER A 38 8.18 13.45 -6.34
N TYR A 39 6.95 13.84 -6.69
CA TYR A 39 5.77 13.62 -5.87
C TYR A 39 5.07 12.31 -6.21
N GLU A 40 4.55 11.65 -5.18
CA GLU A 40 3.67 10.50 -5.28
C GLU A 40 2.41 10.73 -4.44
N ASN A 41 1.25 10.37 -4.99
CA ASN A 41 -0.02 10.37 -4.28
C ASN A 41 -0.65 8.99 -4.36
N ILE A 42 -1.22 8.48 -3.28
CA ILE A 42 -1.93 7.19 -3.26
C ILE A 42 -3.45 7.42 -3.26
N TYR A 43 -4.18 6.60 -4.02
CA TYR A 43 -5.64 6.72 -4.16
C TYR A 43 -6.37 5.40 -3.90
N CYS A 44 -5.77 4.27 -4.25
CA CYS A 44 -6.42 2.97 -4.15
C CYS A 44 -5.49 1.88 -3.63
N PHE A 45 -6.08 0.86 -3.01
CA PHE A 45 -5.37 -0.29 -2.47
C PHE A 45 -6.23 -1.55 -2.66
N CYS A 46 -5.61 -2.66 -3.05
CA CYS A 46 -6.31 -3.91 -3.34
C CYS A 46 -5.52 -5.11 -2.78
N PRO A 47 -6.00 -5.76 -1.71
CA PRO A 47 -5.52 -7.08 -1.32
C PRO A 47 -5.84 -8.11 -2.40
N LEU A 48 -4.90 -9.02 -2.64
CA LEU A 48 -5.04 -10.07 -3.63
C LEU A 48 -5.18 -11.44 -2.95
N SER A 49 -5.86 -12.35 -3.63
CA SER A 49 -6.09 -13.73 -3.18
C SER A 49 -4.81 -14.56 -2.97
N ASP A 50 -3.69 -14.14 -3.54
CA ASP A 50 -2.36 -14.75 -3.37
C ASP A 50 -1.63 -14.25 -2.10
N GLY A 51 -2.28 -13.41 -1.28
CA GLY A 51 -1.71 -12.84 -0.05
C GLY A 51 -0.79 -11.64 -0.28
N THR A 52 -0.70 -11.14 -1.51
CA THR A 52 0.01 -9.90 -1.85
C THR A 52 -0.96 -8.72 -1.91
N PHE A 53 -0.42 -7.52 -2.13
CA PHE A 53 -1.21 -6.29 -2.19
C PHE A 53 -0.81 -5.43 -3.37
N LEU A 54 -1.76 -4.67 -3.91
CA LEU A 54 -1.52 -3.57 -4.84
C LEU A 54 -1.82 -2.25 -4.16
N ALA A 55 -0.92 -1.29 -4.30
CA ALA A 55 -1.14 0.11 -4.00
C ALA A 55 -1.12 0.90 -5.32
N GLY A 56 -2.11 1.75 -5.54
CA GLY A 56 -2.27 2.51 -6.78
C GLY A 56 -2.39 4.01 -6.52
N GLY A 57 -1.65 4.77 -7.31
CA GLY A 57 -1.43 6.19 -7.11
C GLY A 57 -1.14 6.95 -8.39
N THR A 58 -0.73 8.21 -8.25
CA THR A 58 0.00 8.94 -9.28
C THR A 58 1.44 9.15 -8.86
N SER A 59 2.33 9.26 -9.84
CA SER A 59 3.70 9.71 -9.63
C SER A 59 4.06 10.74 -10.68
N SER A 60 4.75 11.81 -10.29
CA SER A 60 5.42 12.76 -11.20
C SER A 60 6.92 12.46 -11.34
N SER A 61 7.37 11.31 -10.84
CA SER A 61 8.77 10.87 -10.90
C SER A 61 9.04 10.06 -12.17
N ASP A 62 10.21 10.28 -12.77
CA ASP A 62 10.80 9.33 -13.71
C ASP A 62 11.31 8.06 -13.02
N ALA A 63 11.86 7.12 -13.79
CA ALA A 63 12.51 5.94 -13.22
C ALA A 63 13.65 6.37 -12.29
N GLY A 64 13.75 5.69 -11.15
CA GLY A 64 14.64 6.04 -10.05
C GLY A 64 13.98 5.79 -8.70
N GLY A 65 14.81 5.55 -7.67
CA GLY A 65 14.31 5.12 -6.37
C GLY A 65 13.56 3.78 -6.48
N ASP A 66 12.27 3.80 -6.16
CA ASP A 66 11.41 2.61 -6.22
C ASP A 66 10.66 2.45 -7.56
N LYS A 67 10.67 3.45 -8.44
CA LYS A 67 9.95 3.41 -9.72
C LYS A 67 10.85 2.88 -10.85
N THR A 68 10.35 1.96 -11.65
CA THR A 68 11.14 1.29 -12.71
C THR A 68 10.93 1.84 -14.11
N GLN A 69 9.91 2.67 -14.32
CA GLN A 69 9.55 3.23 -15.63
C GLN A 69 9.55 4.76 -15.57
N ASN A 70 9.98 5.44 -16.64
CA ASN A 70 9.79 6.88 -16.75
C ASN A 70 8.31 7.23 -16.91
N ASN A 71 7.96 8.46 -16.53
CA ASN A 71 6.66 8.98 -16.89
C ASN A 71 6.61 9.28 -18.39
N TRP A 72 5.42 9.16 -18.96
CA TRP A 72 5.11 9.74 -20.26
C TRP A 72 4.47 11.12 -20.10
N GLY A 73 3.64 11.29 -19.08
CA GLY A 73 2.92 12.51 -18.78
C GLY A 73 3.46 13.21 -17.54
N LYS A 74 2.70 14.20 -17.07
CA LYS A 74 3.03 14.88 -15.81
C LYS A 74 2.69 14.02 -14.59
N TRP A 75 1.59 13.30 -14.69
CA TRP A 75 1.12 12.34 -13.70
C TRP A 75 0.58 11.13 -14.44
N ASP A 76 1.20 9.98 -14.25
CA ASP A 76 0.68 8.72 -14.77
C ASP A 76 0.13 7.89 -13.62
N TYR A 77 -0.75 6.92 -13.90
CA TYR A 77 -1.06 5.88 -12.91
C TYR A 77 0.25 5.19 -12.54
N TRP A 78 0.49 4.99 -11.25
CA TRP A 78 1.59 4.19 -10.75
C TRP A 78 1.10 3.15 -9.76
N ILE A 79 1.27 1.89 -10.10
CA ILE A 79 0.81 0.73 -9.34
C ILE A 79 2.01 -0.03 -8.80
N VAL A 80 2.06 -0.26 -7.49
CA VAL A 80 3.11 -1.02 -6.82
C VAL A 80 2.50 -2.29 -6.23
N LYS A 81 3.04 -3.45 -6.60
CA LYS A 81 2.72 -4.73 -5.97
C LYS A 81 3.72 -5.02 -4.86
N ILE A 82 3.22 -5.38 -3.68
CA ILE A 82 4.03 -5.72 -2.50
C ILE A 82 3.64 -7.08 -1.93
N ASP A 83 4.60 -7.76 -1.30
CA ASP A 83 4.35 -8.99 -0.54
C ASP A 83 3.76 -8.70 0.86
N ALA A 84 3.51 -9.77 1.63
CA ALA A 84 2.96 -9.67 2.98
C ALA A 84 3.87 -8.96 4.00
N GLN A 85 5.16 -8.84 3.68
CA GLN A 85 6.18 -8.17 4.48
C GLN A 85 6.43 -6.73 4.00
N GLY A 86 5.66 -6.25 3.02
CA GLY A 86 5.79 -4.92 2.45
C GLY A 86 7.00 -4.77 1.53
N ASN A 87 7.60 -5.86 1.02
CA ASN A 87 8.65 -5.76 0.02
C ASN A 87 8.02 -5.61 -1.37
N LYS A 88 8.58 -4.73 -2.19
CA LYS A 88 8.16 -4.55 -3.58
C LYS A 88 8.43 -5.82 -4.39
N ILE A 89 7.39 -6.28 -5.08
CA ILE A 89 7.49 -7.36 -6.08
C ILE A 89 7.71 -6.75 -7.45
N TRP A 90 6.86 -5.80 -7.85
CA TRP A 90 6.98 -5.04 -9.09
C TRP A 90 6.26 -3.71 -9.00
N ASP A 91 6.54 -2.79 -9.93
CA ASP A 91 5.74 -1.61 -10.17
C ASP A 91 5.40 -1.46 -11.67
N LYS A 92 4.31 -0.77 -11.96
CA LYS A 92 3.88 -0.47 -13.33
C LYS A 92 3.31 0.93 -13.44
N ARG A 93 3.64 1.60 -14.54
CA ARG A 93 3.04 2.86 -14.96
C ARG A 93 1.99 2.62 -16.04
N TYR A 94 0.85 3.32 -15.96
CA TYR A 94 -0.14 3.39 -17.05
C TYR A 94 -0.49 4.83 -17.37
N GLY A 95 -0.43 5.20 -18.65
CA GLY A 95 -0.80 6.55 -19.07
C GLY A 95 -0.36 6.90 -20.48
N TYR A 96 -0.28 8.20 -20.77
CA TYR A 96 0.38 8.74 -21.96
C TYR A 96 0.85 10.19 -21.73
N THR A 97 0.60 11.11 -22.66
CA THR A 97 1.30 12.41 -22.68
C THR A 97 0.79 13.45 -21.67
N TYR A 98 -0.40 13.26 -21.07
CA TYR A 98 -1.02 14.24 -20.18
C TYR A 98 -1.10 13.76 -18.73
N GLU A 99 -2.29 13.74 -18.13
CA GLU A 99 -2.50 13.39 -16.74
C GLU A 99 -3.51 12.24 -16.61
N GLU A 100 -3.16 11.28 -15.77
CA GLU A 100 -3.92 10.12 -15.38
C GLU A 100 -3.93 10.00 -13.85
N THR A 101 -5.12 9.94 -13.22
CA THR A 101 -5.26 9.57 -11.80
C THR A 101 -6.15 8.34 -11.59
N PRO A 102 -5.69 7.29 -10.89
CA PRO A 102 -6.52 6.15 -10.56
C PRO A 102 -7.43 6.49 -9.37
N ASN A 103 -8.64 5.94 -9.36
CA ASN A 103 -9.61 6.14 -8.29
C ASN A 103 -9.90 4.85 -7.52
N SER A 104 -9.92 3.69 -8.20
CA SER A 104 -10.25 2.42 -7.56
C SER A 104 -9.62 1.23 -8.28
N MET A 105 -9.49 0.13 -7.54
CA MET A 105 -8.92 -1.10 -8.04
C MET A 105 -9.60 -2.30 -7.36
N ILE A 106 -9.99 -3.29 -8.15
CA ILE A 106 -10.57 -4.54 -7.63
C ILE A 106 -9.92 -5.76 -8.28
N GLN A 107 -9.79 -6.83 -7.50
CA GLN A 107 -9.48 -8.15 -8.03
C GLN A 107 -10.78 -8.85 -8.44
N LEU A 108 -10.82 -9.34 -9.67
CA LEU A 108 -11.91 -10.15 -10.20
C LEU A 108 -11.78 -11.61 -9.75
N SER A 109 -12.86 -12.39 -9.84
CA SER A 109 -12.89 -13.81 -9.45
C SER A 109 -11.90 -14.69 -10.22
N ASN A 110 -11.48 -14.25 -11.41
CA ASN A 110 -10.47 -14.92 -12.23
C ASN A 110 -9.03 -14.46 -11.92
N GLY A 111 -8.83 -13.68 -10.86
CA GLY A 111 -7.53 -13.17 -10.42
C GLY A 111 -7.01 -11.95 -11.19
N LYS A 112 -7.69 -11.51 -12.25
CA LYS A 112 -7.34 -10.26 -12.95
C LYS A 112 -7.68 -9.04 -12.11
N ILE A 113 -7.06 -7.92 -12.45
CA ILE A 113 -7.30 -6.63 -11.79
C ILE A 113 -8.09 -5.75 -12.75
N LEU A 114 -9.09 -5.04 -12.22
CA LEU A 114 -9.74 -3.93 -12.88
C LEU A 114 -9.30 -2.65 -12.19
N LEU A 115 -8.67 -1.74 -12.93
CA LEU A 115 -8.22 -0.44 -12.47
C LEU A 115 -9.06 0.64 -13.15
N VAL A 116 -9.62 1.56 -12.37
CA VAL A 116 -10.47 2.64 -12.90
C VAL A 116 -10.00 4.00 -12.38
N GLY A 117 -10.14 5.01 -13.21
CA GLY A 117 -9.82 6.40 -12.86
C GLY A 117 -10.23 7.32 -13.99
N TRP A 118 -9.50 8.41 -14.17
CA TRP A 118 -9.66 9.29 -15.32
C TRP A 118 -8.33 9.47 -16.06
N SER A 119 -8.45 9.86 -17.33
CA SER A 119 -7.33 10.21 -18.20
C SER A 119 -7.73 11.42 -19.04
N SER A 120 -6.81 12.39 -19.13
CA SER A 120 -6.92 13.51 -20.07
C SER A 120 -6.22 13.24 -21.39
N SER A 121 -5.42 12.17 -21.48
CA SER A 121 -4.58 11.87 -22.65
C SER A 121 -5.37 11.41 -23.87
N PRO A 122 -4.89 11.71 -25.09
CA PRO A 122 -5.38 11.08 -26.32
C PRO A 122 -5.03 9.59 -26.37
N ALA A 123 -5.53 8.89 -27.38
CA ALA A 123 -5.07 7.54 -27.69
C ALA A 123 -3.56 7.54 -27.98
N GLY A 124 -2.86 6.58 -27.39
CA GLY A 124 -1.41 6.48 -27.40
C GLY A 124 -0.91 5.84 -26.10
N GLY A 125 0.33 5.35 -26.11
CA GLY A 125 0.90 4.68 -24.95
C GLY A 125 0.06 3.46 -24.55
N ASP A 126 -0.50 3.50 -23.34
CA ASP A 126 -1.32 2.42 -22.78
C ASP A 126 -2.82 2.58 -23.11
N LYS A 127 -3.26 3.75 -23.60
CA LYS A 127 -4.66 4.08 -23.88
C LYS A 127 -4.97 3.91 -25.37
N THR A 128 -6.07 3.22 -25.71
CA THR A 128 -6.41 2.87 -27.10
C THR A 128 -7.51 3.75 -27.72
N GLN A 129 -8.17 4.58 -26.93
CA GLN A 129 -9.28 5.43 -27.36
C GLN A 129 -9.01 6.89 -27.01
N ASN A 130 -9.40 7.81 -27.88
CA ASN A 130 -9.37 9.24 -27.56
C ASN A 130 -10.43 9.56 -26.50
N GLN A 131 -10.20 10.60 -25.73
CA GLN A 131 -11.25 11.24 -24.95
C GLN A 131 -12.29 11.89 -25.88
N PHE A 132 -13.53 11.99 -25.40
CA PHE A 132 -14.54 12.86 -25.96
C PHE A 132 -14.27 14.32 -25.55
N GLY A 133 -14.65 15.26 -26.42
CA GLY A 133 -14.36 16.68 -26.21
C GLY A 133 -13.04 17.12 -26.84
N GLY A 134 -12.39 18.10 -26.20
CA GLY A 134 -11.16 18.73 -26.66
C GLY A 134 -9.89 18.19 -25.99
N ASN A 135 -8.78 18.88 -26.24
CA ASN A 135 -7.53 18.61 -25.55
C ASN A 135 -7.69 18.91 -24.05
N TYR A 136 -7.14 18.05 -23.21
CA TYR A 136 -7.19 18.13 -21.75
C TYR A 136 -8.55 17.85 -21.11
N ASP A 137 -9.61 17.61 -21.89
CA ASP A 137 -10.86 17.08 -21.33
C ASP A 137 -10.61 15.68 -20.77
N GLN A 138 -11.27 15.39 -19.65
CA GLN A 138 -11.09 14.15 -18.91
C GLN A 138 -12.32 13.26 -19.08
N ASP A 139 -12.07 12.02 -19.49
CA ASP A 139 -13.04 10.95 -19.38
C ASP A 139 -12.57 9.93 -18.34
N PHE A 140 -13.50 9.09 -17.88
CA PHE A 140 -13.09 7.93 -17.10
C PHE A 140 -12.31 6.94 -17.99
N TRP A 141 -11.30 6.32 -17.42
CA TRP A 141 -10.48 5.32 -18.08
C TRP A 141 -10.42 4.04 -17.23
N ILE A 142 -10.49 2.89 -17.91
CA ILE A 142 -10.53 1.56 -17.32
C ILE A 142 -9.40 0.74 -17.94
N VAL A 143 -8.60 0.11 -17.10
CA VAL A 143 -7.44 -0.74 -17.43
C VAL A 143 -7.61 -2.14 -16.85
#